data_AF-A0A1H6D5E2-F1
#
_entry.id   AF-A0A1H6D5E2-F1
#
_cell.length_a   1.000
_cell.length_b   1.000
_cell.length_c   1.000
_cell.angle_alpha   90.00
_cell.angle_beta   90.00
_cell.angle_gamma   90.00
#
_symmetry.space_group_name_H-M   'P 1'
#
loop_
_entity.id
_entity.type
_entity.pdbx_description
1 polymer ?
#
loop_
_entity_poly.entity_id
_entity_poly.type
_entity_poly.pdbx_seq_one_letter_code
_entity_poly.pdbx_strand_id
1 'polypeptide(L)'
;MRTETLADGQDVLAGFLGARACGRAQGATTYLAERAGMPYLLVVAAPEIGGTVTVIAFEDEAERARHLAGHDREPAPAGPSPARV
;
A
#
# COMPACT_ATOMS: atom_id res chain seq x y z
N MET A 1 -5.60 -6.41 -12.16
CA MET A 1 -4.79 -5.47 -11.36
C MET A 1 -3.99 -4.47 -12.21
N ARG A 2 -4.05 -3.17 -11.89
CA ARG A 2 -3.16 -2.10 -12.43
C ARG A 2 -2.46 -1.38 -11.28
N THR A 3 -1.18 -1.05 -11.43
CA THR A 3 -0.37 -0.35 -10.41
C THR A 3 0.24 0.90 -11.00
N GLU A 4 0.16 2.01 -10.29
CA GLU A 4 0.71 3.30 -10.70
C GLU A 4 1.40 3.98 -9.50
N THR A 5 2.54 4.60 -9.73
CA THR A 5 3.30 5.32 -8.71
C THR A 5 3.35 6.79 -9.06
N LEU A 6 2.96 7.63 -8.10
CA LEU A 6 2.75 9.06 -8.26
C LEU A 6 3.56 9.82 -7.20
N ALA A 7 4.08 10.99 -7.59
CA ALA A 7 4.58 11.97 -6.62
C ALA A 7 3.40 12.71 -5.96
N ASP A 8 3.67 13.47 -4.89
CA ASP A 8 2.68 14.29 -4.19
C ASP A 8 1.50 13.51 -3.62
N GLY A 9 1.81 12.59 -2.69
CA GLY A 9 0.82 11.70 -2.10
C GLY A 9 -0.41 12.32 -1.46
N GLN A 10 -0.33 13.59 -1.04
CA GLN A 10 -1.44 14.33 -0.45
C GLN A 10 -2.56 14.59 -1.47
N ASP A 11 -2.21 15.00 -2.70
CA ASP A 11 -3.20 15.24 -3.77
C ASP A 11 -3.85 13.94 -4.23
N VAL A 12 -3.07 12.85 -4.27
CA VAL A 12 -3.59 11.53 -4.62
C VAL A 12 -4.60 11.05 -3.58
N LEU A 13 -4.29 11.16 -2.28
CA LEU A 13 -5.21 10.78 -1.20
C LEU A 13 -6.51 11.59 -1.20
N ALA A 14 -6.44 12.89 -1.52
CA ALA A 14 -7.62 13.76 -1.61
C ALA A 14 -8.64 13.27 -2.67
N GLY A 15 -8.17 12.56 -3.71
CA GLY A 15 -9.03 11.94 -4.72
C GLY A 15 -9.76 10.67 -4.27
N PHE A 16 -9.43 10.12 -3.10
CA PHE A 16 -10.02 8.89 -2.53
C PHE A 16 -10.74 9.20 -1.21
N LEU A 17 -11.86 9.94 -1.32
CA LEU A 17 -12.71 10.26 -0.17
C LEU A 17 -13.20 8.98 0.52
N GLY A 18 -12.90 8.84 1.82
CA GLY A 18 -13.27 7.67 2.61
C GLY A 18 -12.22 6.57 2.66
N ALA A 19 -11.01 6.80 2.14
CA ALA A 19 -9.89 5.89 2.33
C ALA A 19 -9.62 5.63 3.83
N ARG A 20 -9.41 4.35 4.19
CA ARG A 20 -9.19 3.91 5.57
C ARG A 20 -7.81 3.29 5.70
N ALA A 21 -7.02 3.75 6.66
CA ALA A 21 -5.74 3.13 6.96
C ALA A 21 -5.97 1.68 7.44
N CYS A 22 -5.24 0.73 6.86
CA CYS A 22 -5.32 -0.70 7.21
C CYS A 22 -3.98 -1.27 7.71
N GLY A 23 -2.87 -0.56 7.51
CA GLY A 23 -1.56 -1.02 7.94
C GLY A 23 -0.50 0.07 7.88
N ARG A 24 0.61 -0.17 8.58
CA ARG A 24 1.80 0.66 8.51
C ARG A 24 3.03 -0.25 8.57
N ALA A 25 3.94 -0.12 7.60
CA ALA A 25 5.16 -0.90 7.55
C ALA A 25 6.28 -0.07 6.91
N GLN A 26 7.50 -0.16 7.45
CA GLN A 26 8.71 0.45 6.88
C GLN A 26 8.57 1.97 6.56
N GLY A 27 7.85 2.72 7.40
CA GLY A 27 7.62 4.15 7.17
C GLY A 27 6.57 4.48 6.10
N ALA A 28 5.92 3.47 5.51
CA ALA A 28 4.78 3.62 4.64
C ALA A 28 3.46 3.31 5.36
N THR A 29 2.39 4.02 5.00
CA THR A 29 1.03 3.75 5.47
C THR A 29 0.19 3.22 4.32
N THR A 30 -0.53 2.13 4.57
CA THR A 30 -1.40 1.48 3.59
C THR A 30 -2.85 1.85 3.86
N TYR A 31 -3.59 2.22 2.81
CA TYR A 31 -4.99 2.59 2.87
C TYR A 31 -5.84 1.74 1.93
N LEU A 32 -7.00 1.31 2.40
CA LEU A 32 -8.07 0.74 1.59
C LEU A 32 -8.97 1.87 1.11
N ALA A 33 -9.28 1.90 -0.17
CA ALA A 33 -10.21 2.86 -0.74
C ALA A 33 -11.15 2.21 -1.75
N GLU A 34 -12.22 2.92 -2.07
CA GLU A 34 -13.13 2.59 -3.15
C GLU A 34 -13.41 3.86 -3.94
N ARG A 35 -13.41 3.76 -5.27
CA ARG A 35 -13.78 4.88 -6.14
C ARG A 35 -14.58 4.34 -7.32
N ALA A 36 -15.78 4.90 -7.52
CA ALA A 36 -16.71 4.46 -8.57
C ALA A 36 -16.99 2.94 -8.54
N GLY A 37 -17.09 2.34 -7.33
CA GLY A 37 -17.34 0.91 -7.15
C GLY A 37 -16.12 0.01 -7.36
N MET A 38 -14.95 0.56 -7.71
CA MET A 38 -13.71 -0.20 -7.86
C MET A 38 -12.88 -0.17 -6.58
N PRO A 39 -12.34 -1.33 -6.13
CA PRO A 39 -11.47 -1.38 -4.96
C PRO A 39 -10.04 -0.93 -5.28
N TYR A 40 -9.48 -0.14 -4.38
CA TYR A 40 -8.11 0.36 -4.45
C TYR A 40 -7.33 0.06 -3.17
N LEU A 41 -6.00 -0.02 -3.32
CA LEU A 41 -5.03 0.02 -2.24
C LEU A 41 -4.05 1.17 -2.50
N LEU A 42 -3.82 2.03 -1.51
CA LEU A 42 -2.83 3.09 -1.59
C LEU A 42 -1.70 2.81 -0.61
N VAL A 43 -0.46 2.86 -1.08
CA VAL A 43 0.73 2.76 -0.23
C VAL A 43 1.44 4.11 -0.28
N VAL A 44 1.45 4.79 0.86
CA VAL A 44 1.98 6.16 1.00
C VAL A 44 3.32 6.07 1.71
N ALA A 45 4.41 6.25 0.98
CA ALA A 45 5.76 6.31 1.55
C ALA A 45 6.11 7.76 1.92
N ALA A 46 6.52 7.99 3.17
CA ALA A 46 6.87 9.31 3.71
C ALA A 46 5.75 10.35 3.52
N PRO A 47 4.69 10.33 4.35
CA PRO A 47 3.51 11.20 4.19
C PRO A 47 3.79 12.71 4.35
N GLU A 48 4.97 13.08 4.83
CA GLU A 48 5.46 14.45 4.97
C GLU A 48 6.05 14.95 3.63
N ILE A 49 5.41 16.00 3.08
CA ILE A 49 5.69 16.80 1.86
C ILE A 49 6.60 16.12 0.81
N GLY A 50 6.01 15.74 -0.33
CA GLY A 50 6.72 15.11 -1.46
C GLY A 50 6.75 13.58 -1.43
N GLY A 51 6.01 12.97 -0.48
CA GLY A 51 5.84 11.52 -0.39
C GLY A 51 5.33 10.88 -1.69
N THR A 52 5.85 9.69 -1.97
CA THR A 52 5.43 8.89 -3.13
C THR A 52 4.23 8.04 -2.75
N VAL A 53 3.23 7.97 -3.63
CA VAL A 53 2.07 7.10 -3.47
C VAL A 53 2.00 6.08 -4.59
N THR A 54 1.95 4.82 -4.20
CA THR A 54 1.59 3.73 -5.09
C THR A 54 0.10 3.46 -4.98
N VAL A 55 -0.61 3.56 -6.09
CA VAL A 55 -2.03 3.24 -6.22
C VAL A 55 -2.16 1.92 -6.95
N ILE A 56 -2.88 0.98 -6.35
CA ILE A 56 -3.18 -0.32 -6.94
C ILE A 56 -4.68 -0.39 -7.14
N ALA A 57 -5.11 -0.52 -8.39
CA ALA A 57 -6.49 -0.74 -8.78
C ALA A 57 -6.75 -2.24 -8.98
N PHE A 58 -7.83 -2.72 -8.38
CA PHE A 58 -8.28 -4.11 -8.48
C PHE A 58 -9.57 -4.18 -9.30
N GLU A 59 -9.76 -5.30 -10.00
CA GLU A 59 -10.99 -5.60 -10.72
C GLU A 59 -12.16 -5.79 -9.76
N ASP A 60 -11.91 -6.49 -8.64
CA ASP A 60 -12.91 -6.80 -7.62
C ASP A 60 -12.28 -6.97 -6.23
N GLU A 61 -13.15 -7.09 -5.21
CA GLU A 61 -12.73 -7.23 -3.82
C GLU A 61 -11.98 -8.53 -3.54
N ALA A 62 -12.29 -9.61 -4.27
CA ALA A 62 -11.61 -10.88 -4.13
C ALA A 62 -10.18 -10.81 -4.69
N GLU A 63 -9.93 -10.08 -5.77
CA GLU A 63 -8.57 -9.78 -6.25
C GLU A 63 -7.78 -9.00 -5.18
N ARG A 64 -8.39 -7.98 -4.55
CA ARG A 64 -7.77 -7.22 -3.46
C ARG A 64 -7.44 -8.10 -2.25
N ALA A 65 -8.38 -8.95 -1.82
CA ALA A 65 -8.18 -9.85 -0.70
C ALA A 65 -7.04 -10.85 -0.94
N ARG A 66 -6.94 -11.41 -2.15
CA ARG A 66 -5.83 -12.30 -2.54
C ARG A 66 -4.49 -11.58 -2.50
N HIS A 67 -4.45 -10.32 -2.96
CA HIS A 67 -3.24 -9.51 -2.92
C HIS A 67 -2.77 -9.25 -1.48
N LEU A 68 -3.69 -8.86 -0.59
CA LEU A 68 -3.39 -8.64 0.83
C LEU A 68 -2.92 -9.93 1.53
N ALA A 69 -3.55 -11.06 1.24
CA ALA A 69 -3.15 -12.36 1.79
C ALA A 69 -1.77 -12.83 1.31
N GLY A 70 -1.36 -12.41 0.11
CA GLY A 70 0.00 -12.64 -0.40
C GLY A 70 1.07 -11.77 0.28
N HIS A 71 0.69 -10.55 0.66
CA HIS A 71 1.61 -9.56 1.22
C HIS A 71 1.94 -9.78 2.72
N ASP A 72 1.07 -10.46 3.46
CA ASP A 72 1.34 -10.93 4.85
C ASP A 72 2.40 -12.04 4.87
N ARG A 73 2.71 -12.63 3.72
CA ARG A 73 3.58 -13.79 3.57
C ARG A 73 5.01 -13.45 3.17
N GLU A 74 5.36 -12.18 3.02
CA GLU A 74 6.75 -11.77 2.81
C GLU A 74 7.52 -11.96 4.14
N PRO A 75 8.48 -12.90 4.22
CA PRO A 75 9.22 -13.11 5.45
C PRO A 75 10.01 -11.85 5.76
N ALA A 76 9.87 -11.33 6.98
CA ALA A 76 10.74 -10.30 7.53
C ALA A 76 12.20 -10.63 7.15
N PRO A 77 13.03 -9.63 6.75
CA PRO A 77 14.40 -9.88 6.36
C PRO A 77 15.07 -10.67 7.47
N ALA A 78 15.53 -11.88 7.15
CA ALA A 78 16.24 -12.73 8.08
C ALA A 78 17.35 -11.88 8.71
N GLY A 79 17.20 -11.58 10.00
CA GLY A 79 18.22 -10.85 10.75
C GLY A 79 19.58 -11.53 10.53
N PRO A 80 20.69 -10.78 10.53
CA PRO A 80 21.99 -11.31 10.16
C PRO A 80 22.27 -12.58 10.97
N SER A 81 22.48 -13.70 10.27
CA SER A 81 22.98 -14.93 10.87
C SER A 81 24.17 -14.58 11.78
N PRO A 82 24.15 -14.94 13.08
CA PRO A 82 25.30 -14.71 13.93
C PRO A 82 26.49 -15.49 13.37
N ALA A 83 27.61 -14.77 13.26
CA ALA A 83 28.88 -15.24 12.74
C ALA A 83 29.32 -16.56 13.43
N ARG A 84 29.80 -17.52 12.63
CA ARG A 84 30.56 -18.64 13.18
C ARG A 84 32.01 -18.20 13.39
N VAL A 85 32.45 -18.36 14.64
CA VAL A 85 33.83 -18.28 15.15
C VAL A 85 34.70 -19.36 14.53
#